data_AF-A0A2E4YXZ3-F1
#
_entry.id   AF-A0A2E4YXZ3-F1
#
_cell.length_a   1.000
_cell.length_b   1.000
_cell.length_c   1.000
_cell.angle_alpha   90.00
_cell.angle_beta   90.00
_cell.angle_gamma   90.00
#
_symmetry.space_group_name_H-M   'P 1'
#
loop_
_entity.id
_entity.type
_entity.pdbx_description
1 polymer ?
#
loop_
_entity_poly.entity_id
_entity_poly.type
_entity_poly.pdbx_seq_one_letter_code
_entity_poly.pdbx_strand_id
1 'polypeptide(L)'
;MARLRQLNPQNYPSSTNINAEFENIVRYLNSAELGNKTVAELLDVLFDDAGVFDGPIEMRRVPGTGIQFRVGEFTDAEAGYTTLISDSDMRGASGVDLGSIGAPIFHSRQDTTATSGQTVVSYSHASTDTLVVYKNGLLQVPTTDYTSSDTANTVTFTSALAANDKVTIFKVRADVISGFVRTDVTITATTQVVHSFTHTEEQVVQVFLNGVLLQEGGANDYTTNPASNTITLVNNPSVNDKLTIITVENTSNQVVTGLMLEGNFTDTADGLIKFNKINIADAAITQAKVSGLTAALAAATTMTISSSTPGSPSQGDLFLDTSTSPNQLKFFDGVQFISLNAEAEIPTFASTNANQFLKVNGTGTALQFGTVDLSSVVPQTFIGAANGVASLDSSALVPAAQVPTILTAITLPVSAAGSVSNGTILVSRLFKQKIRIDGITHALSAGSCTIQISVDGSVVGSTHAVSTSGTDTTISPAINIDATTGSKRLEVVVTGASGASDLEIGIGCVTEDT
;
A
#
# COMPACT_ATOMS: atom_id res chain seq x y z
N MET A 1 -23.67 -3.26 27.63
CA MET A 1 -24.20 -1.90 27.32
C MET A 1 -25.48 -1.54 28.09
N ALA A 2 -25.76 -2.08 29.30
CA ALA A 2 -27.01 -1.78 30.02
C ALA A 2 -26.90 -0.61 31.03
N ARG A 3 -25.75 0.07 31.12
CA ARG A 3 -25.42 0.99 32.24
C ARG A 3 -25.29 2.48 31.86
N LEU A 4 -25.30 2.82 30.58
CA LEU A 4 -25.44 4.22 30.13
C LEU A 4 -26.92 4.46 29.84
N ARG A 5 -27.64 5.00 30.82
CA ARG A 5 -29.01 5.49 30.63
C ARG A 5 -29.01 6.99 30.89
N GLN A 6 -29.48 7.76 29.92
CA GLN A 6 -29.80 9.17 30.08
C GLN A 6 -30.94 9.26 31.11
N LEU A 7 -30.64 9.75 32.30
CA LEU A 7 -31.61 9.76 33.40
C LEU A 7 -32.49 11.02 33.34
N ASN A 8 -32.00 12.11 32.74
CA ASN A 8 -32.69 13.40 32.74
C ASN A 8 -32.82 14.05 31.34
N PRO A 9 -33.49 13.39 30.36
CA PRO A 9 -33.53 13.83 28.96
C PRO A 9 -34.19 15.20 28.72
N GLN A 10 -34.96 15.73 29.69
CA GLN A 10 -35.64 17.03 29.58
C GLN A 10 -35.13 18.08 30.58
N ASN A 11 -34.08 17.78 31.36
CA ASN A 11 -33.65 18.63 32.47
C ASN A 11 -32.15 18.94 32.46
N TYR A 12 -31.67 19.42 31.30
CA TYR A 12 -30.37 20.04 31.10
C TYR A 12 -30.24 21.56 31.42
N PRO A 13 -31.18 22.27 32.08
CA PRO A 13 -30.99 23.69 32.38
C PRO A 13 -30.15 23.95 33.64
N SER A 14 -29.74 22.93 34.40
CA SER A 14 -28.87 23.08 35.57
C SER A 14 -27.55 22.31 35.42
N SER A 15 -26.44 22.96 35.79
CA SER A 15 -25.08 22.42 35.67
C SER A 15 -24.86 21.15 36.49
N THR A 16 -25.59 20.97 37.59
CA THR A 16 -25.46 19.81 38.49
C THR A 16 -25.90 18.51 37.82
N ASN A 17 -26.98 18.52 37.04
CA ASN A 17 -27.47 17.31 36.38
C ASN A 17 -26.61 16.93 35.18
N ILE A 18 -26.07 17.93 34.46
CA ILE A 18 -25.05 17.72 33.41
C ILE A 18 -23.79 17.11 34.02
N ASN A 19 -23.31 17.66 35.13
CA ASN A 19 -22.11 17.20 35.82
C ASN A 19 -22.23 15.73 36.26
N ALA A 20 -23.36 15.33 36.84
CA ALA A 20 -23.62 13.96 37.26
C ALA A 20 -23.69 12.95 36.09
N GLU A 21 -24.18 13.37 34.91
CA GLU A 21 -24.17 12.51 33.71
C GLU A 21 -22.76 12.38 33.12
N PHE A 22 -21.98 13.47 33.05
CA PHE A 22 -20.58 13.42 32.64
C PHE A 22 -19.72 12.59 33.60
N GLU A 23 -19.95 12.69 34.91
CA GLU A 23 -19.24 11.90 35.92
C GLU A 23 -19.55 10.41 35.79
N ASN A 24 -20.79 10.04 35.43
CA ASN A 24 -21.14 8.66 35.12
C ASN A 24 -20.50 8.16 33.81
N ILE A 25 -20.39 9.01 32.79
CA ILE A 25 -19.67 8.67 31.55
C ILE A 25 -18.17 8.48 31.84
N VAL A 26 -17.56 9.35 32.65
CA VAL A 26 -16.15 9.24 33.06
C VAL A 26 -15.93 7.98 33.91
N ARG A 27 -16.80 7.68 34.88
CA ARG A 27 -16.74 6.41 35.64
C ARG A 27 -16.97 5.19 34.75
N TYR A 28 -17.79 5.31 33.71
CA TYR A 28 -18.00 4.23 32.74
C TYR A 28 -16.78 4.02 31.85
N LEU A 29 -16.13 5.09 31.38
CA LEU A 29 -14.85 5.00 30.66
C LEU A 29 -13.77 4.37 31.55
N ASN A 30 -13.63 4.83 32.80
CA ASN A 30 -12.73 4.24 33.80
C ASN A 30 -13.08 2.80 34.21
N SER A 31 -14.30 2.31 33.94
CA SER A 31 -14.72 0.92 34.26
C SER A 31 -14.91 0.03 33.03
N ALA A 32 -14.85 0.60 31.82
CA ALA A 32 -14.84 -0.12 30.55
C ALA A 32 -13.42 -0.53 30.13
N GLU A 33 -12.40 -0.09 30.86
CA GLU A 33 -11.05 -0.64 30.87
C GLU A 33 -11.09 -2.06 31.44
N LEU A 34 -11.23 -3.03 30.55
CA LEU A 34 -11.14 -4.45 30.84
C LEU A 34 -9.74 -4.75 31.41
N GLY A 35 -9.60 -4.73 32.75
CA GLY A 35 -8.37 -5.11 33.44
C GLY A 35 -7.86 -4.19 34.54
N ASN A 36 -8.59 -3.15 34.96
CA ASN A 36 -8.15 -2.21 36.02
C ASN A 36 -6.88 -1.39 35.67
N LYS A 37 -6.68 -1.05 34.39
CA LYS A 37 -5.55 -0.20 33.94
C LYS A 37 -6.06 0.95 33.07
N THR A 38 -5.64 2.17 33.40
CA THR A 38 -5.86 3.40 32.63
C THR A 38 -5.29 3.28 31.22
N VAL A 39 -5.81 4.03 30.25
CA VAL A 39 -5.23 4.13 28.89
C VAL A 39 -3.73 4.44 28.92
N ALA A 40 -3.28 5.29 29.84
CA ALA A 40 -1.86 5.58 30.02
C ALA A 40 -1.09 4.33 30.49
N GLU A 41 -1.60 3.62 31.50
CA GLU A 41 -1.00 2.37 31.99
C GLU A 41 -1.07 1.23 30.96
N LEU A 42 -2.01 1.26 30.02
CA LEU A 42 -2.05 0.31 28.91
C LEU A 42 -1.00 0.65 27.85
N LEU A 43 -0.80 1.95 27.57
CA LEU A 43 0.21 2.40 26.63
C LEU A 43 1.63 2.20 27.19
N ASP A 44 1.85 2.42 28.49
CA ASP A 44 3.12 2.11 29.16
C ASP A 44 3.44 0.60 29.17
N VAL A 45 2.42 -0.27 29.07
CA VAL A 45 2.60 -1.74 28.96
C VAL A 45 2.84 -2.19 27.52
N LEU A 46 2.51 -1.35 26.54
CA LEU A 46 2.65 -1.68 25.11
C LEU A 46 3.86 -1.01 24.47
N PHE A 47 4.45 0.00 25.11
CA PHE A 47 5.54 0.79 24.57
C PHE A 47 6.58 1.11 25.66
N ASP A 48 7.86 1.03 25.29
CA ASP A 48 8.96 1.44 26.17
C ASP A 48 9.08 2.98 26.27
N ASP A 49 9.96 3.47 27.17
CA ASP A 49 10.22 4.90 27.37
C ASP A 49 10.72 5.63 26.10
N ALA A 50 11.11 4.91 25.06
CA ALA A 50 11.52 5.43 23.76
C ALA A 50 10.39 5.42 22.72
N GLY A 51 9.19 4.93 23.08
CA GLY A 51 8.02 4.82 22.21
C GLY A 51 8.08 3.64 21.23
N VAL A 52 8.96 2.66 21.47
CA VAL A 52 9.03 1.41 20.69
C VAL A 52 8.05 0.42 21.26
N PHE A 53 7.32 -0.28 20.40
CA PHE A 53 6.34 -1.30 20.82
C PHE A 53 7.04 -2.43 21.57
N ASP A 54 6.82 -2.51 22.88
CA ASP A 54 7.27 -3.57 23.79
C ASP A 54 6.03 -4.32 24.29
N GLY A 55 5.43 -5.07 23.37
CA GLY A 55 4.18 -5.76 23.64
C GLY A 55 4.34 -6.81 24.75
N PRO A 56 3.26 -7.17 25.46
CA PRO A 56 3.30 -8.08 26.61
C PRO A 56 3.63 -9.52 26.23
N ILE A 57 3.94 -9.82 24.96
CA ILE A 57 4.27 -11.16 24.48
C ILE A 57 5.58 -11.10 23.71
N GLU A 58 6.61 -11.72 24.26
CA GLU A 58 7.87 -11.95 23.56
C GLU A 58 7.92 -13.39 23.05
N MET A 59 8.44 -13.59 21.84
CA MET A 59 8.71 -14.91 21.28
C MET A 59 10.17 -15.05 20.89
N ARG A 60 10.78 -16.18 21.22
CA ARG A 60 12.16 -16.50 20.83
C ARG A 60 12.30 -17.96 20.42
N ARG A 61 13.32 -18.24 19.62
CA ARG A 61 13.79 -19.60 19.35
C ARG A 61 15.07 -19.83 20.15
N VAL A 62 15.08 -20.85 21.00
CA VAL A 62 16.27 -21.28 21.74
C VAL A 62 16.75 -22.63 21.20
N PRO A 63 17.95 -22.72 20.61
CA PRO A 63 18.51 -23.99 20.14
C PRO A 63 18.61 -25.03 21.27
N GLY A 64 18.08 -26.22 21.04
CA GLY A 64 18.06 -27.32 22.02
C GLY A 64 16.83 -27.34 22.92
N THR A 65 15.96 -26.32 22.85
CA THR A 65 14.71 -26.26 23.62
C THR A 65 13.48 -26.11 22.73
N GLY A 66 13.52 -25.24 21.71
CA GLY A 66 12.41 -25.00 20.80
C GLY A 66 11.95 -23.54 20.76
N ILE A 67 10.69 -23.33 20.37
CA ILE A 67 10.07 -22.00 20.36
C ILE A 67 9.47 -21.74 21.74
N GLN A 68 9.83 -20.60 22.32
CA GLN A 68 9.34 -20.16 23.62
C GLN A 68 8.58 -18.84 23.47
N PHE A 69 7.62 -18.63 24.35
CA PHE A 69 6.94 -17.36 24.52
C PHE A 69 6.88 -17.00 26.01
N ARG A 70 6.89 -15.72 26.33
CA ARG A 70 6.57 -15.24 27.68
C ARG A 70 5.55 -14.14 27.61
N VAL A 71 4.76 -14.01 28.67
CA VAL A 71 3.75 -12.96 28.79
C VAL A 71 4.00 -12.14 30.06
N GLY A 72 4.13 -10.82 29.92
CA GLY A 72 4.36 -9.88 31.03
C GLY A 72 5.78 -9.31 31.08
N GLU A 73 6.01 -8.42 32.06
CA GLU A 73 7.32 -7.78 32.29
C GLU A 73 8.20 -8.65 33.19
N PHE A 74 9.48 -8.81 32.80
CA PHE A 74 10.46 -9.56 33.56
C PHE A 74 11.76 -8.77 33.66
N THR A 75 12.32 -8.68 34.88
CA THR A 75 13.59 -8.00 35.13
C THR A 75 14.81 -8.82 34.69
N ASP A 76 14.61 -10.10 34.38
CA ASP A 76 15.63 -11.03 33.94
C ASP A 76 15.35 -11.49 32.49
N ALA A 77 16.41 -11.56 31.68
CA ALA A 77 16.31 -11.89 30.26
C ALA A 77 15.86 -13.34 29.98
N GLU A 78 15.93 -14.22 30.97
CA GLU A 78 15.58 -15.65 30.86
C GLU A 78 14.30 -16.01 31.61
N ALA A 79 13.81 -15.14 32.50
CA ALA A 79 12.60 -15.39 33.28
C ALA A 79 11.32 -15.38 32.44
N GLY A 80 10.34 -16.19 32.83
CA GLY A 80 8.97 -16.16 32.30
C GLY A 80 8.73 -16.93 30.99
N TYR A 81 9.78 -17.41 30.33
CA TYR A 81 9.66 -18.15 29.08
C TYR A 81 9.03 -19.53 29.28
N THR A 82 7.94 -19.76 28.56
CA THR A 82 7.22 -21.03 28.43
C THR A 82 7.47 -21.59 27.04
N THR A 83 7.84 -22.87 26.95
CA THR A 83 8.01 -23.56 25.67
C THR A 83 6.64 -23.77 25.01
N LEU A 84 6.46 -23.17 23.83
CA LEU A 84 5.27 -23.35 22.99
C LEU A 84 5.31 -24.69 22.26
N ILE A 85 6.48 -25.02 21.70
CA ILE A 85 6.74 -26.28 21.02
C ILE A 85 8.21 -26.63 21.19
N SER A 86 8.49 -27.87 21.57
CA SER A 86 9.86 -28.34 21.77
C SER A 86 10.54 -28.61 20.43
N ASP A 87 11.88 -28.56 20.39
CA ASP A 87 12.64 -28.96 19.19
C ASP A 87 12.33 -30.42 18.78
N SER A 88 12.04 -31.30 19.75
CA SER A 88 11.59 -32.68 19.47
C SER A 88 10.22 -32.74 18.81
N ASP A 89 9.27 -31.91 19.23
CA ASP A 89 7.93 -31.89 18.63
C ASP A 89 7.95 -31.24 17.25
N MET A 90 8.86 -30.27 17.03
CA MET A 90 9.08 -29.65 15.71
C MET A 90 9.71 -30.62 14.70
N ARG A 91 10.62 -31.48 15.16
CA ARG A 91 11.36 -32.44 14.31
C ARG A 91 10.63 -33.78 14.15
N GLY A 92 9.64 -34.04 15.00
CA GLY A 92 9.06 -35.38 15.17
C GLY A 92 9.98 -36.29 15.99
N ALA A 93 9.51 -37.51 16.25
CA ALA A 93 10.33 -38.51 16.94
C ALA A 93 11.68 -38.65 16.24
N SER A 94 12.77 -38.67 17.01
CA SER A 94 14.10 -38.97 16.47
C SER A 94 14.02 -40.22 15.61
N GLY A 95 14.60 -40.17 14.41
CA GLY A 95 14.75 -41.35 13.57
C GLY A 95 15.34 -42.49 14.38
N VAL A 96 14.85 -43.70 14.16
CA VAL A 96 15.41 -44.89 14.81
C VAL A 96 16.85 -45.01 14.33
N ASP A 97 17.79 -45.11 15.28
CA ASP A 97 19.15 -45.53 14.95
C ASP A 97 19.07 -46.97 14.43
N LEU A 98 19.19 -47.11 13.10
CA LEU A 98 19.19 -48.40 12.41
C LEU A 98 20.53 -49.15 12.60
N GLY A 99 21.40 -48.63 13.45
CA GLY A 99 22.75 -49.12 13.68
C GLY A 99 23.74 -48.56 12.65
N SER A 100 25.01 -48.78 12.93
CA SER A 100 26.07 -48.51 11.98
C SER A 100 26.01 -49.53 10.83
N ILE A 101 25.94 -49.06 9.57
CA ILE A 101 26.20 -49.92 8.41
C ILE A 101 27.64 -50.42 8.53
N GLY A 102 27.79 -51.71 8.84
CA GLY A 102 29.10 -52.33 9.08
C GLY A 102 30.00 -52.26 7.84
N ALA A 103 31.27 -51.93 8.04
CA ALA A 103 32.29 -52.08 7.02
C ALA A 103 32.46 -53.57 6.63
N PRO A 104 33.00 -53.90 5.43
CA PRO A 104 33.14 -55.27 4.98
C PRO A 104 33.77 -56.20 6.03
N ILE A 105 33.17 -57.39 6.21
CA ILE A 105 33.62 -58.41 7.17
C ILE A 105 35.02 -58.93 6.79
N PHE A 106 35.22 -59.23 5.51
CA PHE A 106 36.54 -59.52 4.95
C PHE A 106 37.18 -58.24 4.44
N HIS A 107 38.39 -57.95 4.93
CA HIS A 107 39.13 -56.76 4.51
C HIS A 107 40.63 -57.03 4.37
N SER A 108 41.35 -56.04 3.85
CA SER A 108 42.81 -56.08 3.66
C SER A 108 43.30 -57.26 2.83
N ARG A 109 42.56 -57.63 1.78
CA ARG A 109 42.95 -58.69 0.84
C ARG A 109 44.37 -58.46 0.32
N GLN A 110 45.21 -59.49 0.41
CA GLN A 110 46.51 -59.55 -0.25
C GLN A 110 46.62 -60.81 -1.10
N ASP A 111 46.95 -60.64 -2.38
CA ASP A 111 47.29 -61.72 -3.28
C ASP A 111 48.81 -61.78 -3.48
N THR A 112 49.39 -62.98 -3.43
CA THR A 112 50.82 -63.22 -3.61
C THR A 112 51.02 -64.43 -4.51
N THR A 113 51.99 -64.35 -5.43
CA THR A 113 52.39 -65.50 -6.24
C THR A 113 53.67 -66.08 -5.65
N ALA A 114 53.64 -67.36 -5.28
CA ALA A 114 54.73 -67.99 -4.59
C ALA A 114 55.92 -68.30 -5.50
N THR A 115 57.12 -68.14 -4.98
CA THR A 115 58.34 -68.69 -5.60
C THR A 115 58.52 -70.15 -5.20
N SER A 116 59.27 -70.92 -6.00
CA SER A 116 59.55 -72.34 -5.68
C SER A 116 60.16 -72.50 -4.30
N GLY A 117 59.59 -73.37 -3.47
CA GLY A 117 60.11 -73.67 -2.14
C GLY A 117 59.76 -72.63 -1.06
N GLN A 118 58.98 -71.59 -1.40
CA GLN A 118 58.61 -70.55 -0.44
C GLN A 118 57.69 -71.12 0.64
N THR A 119 58.00 -70.86 1.90
CA THR A 119 57.13 -71.22 3.04
C THR A 119 56.55 -70.00 3.74
N VAL A 120 57.18 -68.82 3.60
CA VAL A 120 56.79 -67.60 4.32
C VAL A 120 56.22 -66.57 3.35
N VAL A 121 55.04 -66.05 3.66
CA VAL A 121 54.39 -64.92 2.98
C VAL A 121 54.26 -63.77 3.98
N SER A 122 54.80 -62.59 3.65
CA SER A 122 54.65 -61.39 4.47
C SER A 122 53.20 -60.90 4.44
N TYR A 123 52.60 -60.72 5.61
CA TYR A 123 51.23 -60.23 5.77
C TYR A 123 51.05 -59.59 7.15
N SER A 124 50.80 -58.28 7.18
CA SER A 124 50.67 -57.56 8.44
C SER A 124 49.31 -57.76 9.10
N HIS A 125 49.29 -58.20 10.34
CA HIS A 125 48.09 -58.50 11.12
C HIS A 125 48.33 -58.34 12.62
N ALA A 126 47.26 -58.09 13.37
CA ALA A 126 47.28 -58.09 14.83
C ALA A 126 46.99 -59.49 15.38
N SER A 127 47.38 -59.78 16.62
CA SER A 127 47.04 -61.05 17.30
C SER A 127 45.54 -61.28 17.46
N THR A 128 44.73 -60.23 17.40
CA THR A 128 43.26 -60.28 17.43
C THR A 128 42.64 -60.52 16.04
N ASP A 129 43.40 -60.39 14.96
CA ASP A 129 42.90 -60.59 13.60
C ASP A 129 42.75 -62.10 13.34
N THR A 130 41.56 -62.51 12.88
CA THR A 130 41.41 -63.85 12.29
C THR A 130 41.76 -63.80 10.82
N LEU A 131 42.59 -64.74 10.36
CA LEU A 131 43.05 -64.81 8.97
C LEU A 131 42.34 -65.92 8.19
N VAL A 132 41.89 -65.59 6.99
CA VAL A 132 41.41 -66.58 6.00
C VAL A 132 42.41 -66.64 4.86
N VAL A 133 43.02 -67.81 4.68
CA VAL A 133 44.09 -68.04 3.71
C VAL A 133 43.63 -69.04 2.66
N TYR A 134 43.79 -68.68 1.39
CA TYR A 134 43.55 -69.55 0.24
C TYR A 134 44.86 -69.84 -0.48
N LYS A 135 45.01 -71.08 -0.95
CA LYS A 135 46.09 -71.51 -1.86
C LYS A 135 45.46 -72.07 -3.13
N ASN A 136 45.70 -71.44 -4.28
CA ASN A 136 45.09 -71.77 -5.57
C ASN A 136 43.56 -71.87 -5.50
N GLY A 137 42.92 -71.03 -4.67
CA GLY A 137 41.47 -71.06 -4.44
C GLY A 137 40.99 -72.09 -3.39
N LEU A 138 41.87 -72.95 -2.86
CA LEU A 138 41.53 -73.90 -1.79
C LEU A 138 41.71 -73.24 -0.42
N LEU A 139 40.67 -73.28 0.42
CA LEU A 139 40.74 -72.78 1.79
C LEU A 139 41.75 -73.61 2.61
N GLN A 140 42.65 -72.93 3.30
CA GLN A 140 43.69 -73.55 4.12
C GLN A 140 43.27 -73.60 5.60
N VAL A 141 43.73 -74.62 6.33
CA VAL A 141 43.42 -74.81 7.76
C VAL A 141 44.53 -74.23 8.64
N PRO A 142 44.23 -73.27 9.54
CA PRO A 142 45.22 -72.73 10.47
C PRO A 142 45.80 -73.84 11.36
N THR A 143 47.05 -73.69 11.77
CA THR A 143 47.91 -74.65 12.49
C THR A 143 48.26 -75.94 11.74
N THR A 144 47.42 -76.39 10.81
CA THR A 144 47.66 -77.60 10.01
C THR A 144 48.39 -77.28 8.70
N ASP A 145 47.88 -76.31 7.93
CA ASP A 145 48.43 -75.89 6.64
C ASP A 145 49.31 -74.65 6.75
N TYR A 146 49.04 -73.79 7.74
CA TYR A 146 49.83 -72.59 8.00
C TYR A 146 49.79 -72.17 9.47
N THR A 147 50.79 -71.42 9.90
CA THR A 147 50.78 -70.63 11.14
C THR A 147 50.95 -69.15 10.79
N SER A 148 50.59 -68.24 11.71
CA SER A 148 50.80 -66.81 11.52
C SER A 148 51.55 -66.20 12.71
N SER A 149 52.27 -65.11 12.45
CA SER A 149 52.94 -64.33 13.48
C SER A 149 52.65 -62.85 13.25
N ASP A 150 51.91 -62.25 14.17
CA ASP A 150 51.60 -60.82 14.23
C ASP A 150 52.86 -59.99 14.53
N THR A 151 53.76 -60.54 15.37
CA THR A 151 55.06 -59.91 15.68
C THR A 151 55.97 -59.84 14.45
N ALA A 152 56.06 -60.93 13.68
CA ALA A 152 56.87 -60.97 12.46
C ALA A 152 56.13 -60.45 11.22
N ASN A 153 54.82 -60.19 11.31
CA ASN A 153 53.94 -59.87 10.19
C ASN A 153 54.03 -60.90 9.03
N THR A 154 53.89 -62.18 9.35
CA THR A 154 54.00 -63.28 8.36
C THR A 154 52.94 -64.36 8.52
N VAL A 155 52.64 -65.04 7.41
CA VAL A 155 51.95 -66.32 7.35
C VAL A 155 52.95 -67.36 6.84
N THR A 156 53.17 -68.43 7.61
CA THR A 156 54.13 -69.49 7.31
C THR A 156 53.40 -70.79 7.04
N PHE A 157 53.50 -71.30 5.82
CA PHE A 157 52.95 -72.59 5.42
C PHE A 157 53.78 -73.74 5.99
N THR A 158 53.10 -74.80 6.43
CA THR A 158 53.74 -76.02 6.97
C THR A 158 54.40 -76.85 5.88
N SER A 159 53.92 -76.73 4.64
CA SER A 159 54.51 -77.33 3.44
C SER A 159 54.99 -76.25 2.47
N ALA A 160 56.13 -76.51 1.81
CA ALA A 160 56.67 -75.59 0.82
C ALA A 160 55.70 -75.37 -0.35
N LEU A 161 55.51 -74.11 -0.73
CA LEU A 161 54.70 -73.73 -1.88
C LEU A 161 55.45 -74.03 -3.19
N ALA A 162 54.71 -74.45 -4.20
CA ALA A 162 55.22 -74.64 -5.54
C ALA A 162 55.38 -73.29 -6.26
N ALA A 163 56.23 -73.26 -7.28
CA ALA A 163 56.33 -72.08 -8.13
C ALA A 163 54.97 -71.77 -8.76
N ASN A 164 54.56 -70.50 -8.71
CA ASN A 164 53.29 -69.99 -9.23
C ASN A 164 52.03 -70.32 -8.42
N ASP A 165 52.16 -70.96 -7.25
CA ASP A 165 51.01 -71.07 -6.33
C ASP A 165 50.49 -69.67 -5.99
N LYS A 166 49.17 -69.48 -6.08
CA LYS A 166 48.48 -68.22 -5.77
C LYS A 166 48.00 -68.28 -4.32
N VAL A 167 48.52 -67.39 -3.48
CA VAL A 167 48.11 -67.25 -2.09
C VAL A 167 47.28 -65.99 -1.95
N THR A 168 46.07 -66.13 -1.40
CA THR A 168 45.19 -64.99 -1.08
C THR A 168 44.92 -64.99 0.41
N ILE A 169 45.14 -63.86 1.08
CA ILE A 169 44.95 -63.70 2.52
C ILE A 169 43.96 -62.57 2.78
N PHE A 170 42.99 -62.80 3.66
CA PHE A 170 42.05 -61.80 4.16
C PHE A 170 42.15 -61.70 5.68
N LYS A 171 41.87 -60.50 6.21
CA LYS A 171 41.50 -60.32 7.62
C LYS A 171 40.00 -60.42 7.77
N VAL A 172 39.57 -61.01 8.88
CA VAL A 172 38.20 -60.94 9.38
C VAL A 172 38.14 -59.90 10.49
N ARG A 173 37.17 -59.00 10.38
CA ARG A 173 36.92 -57.97 11.40
C ARG A 173 36.55 -58.62 12.75
N ALA A 174 37.25 -58.23 13.80
CA ALA A 174 37.07 -58.78 15.15
C ALA A 174 35.83 -58.25 15.91
N ASP A 175 35.03 -57.37 15.31
CA ASP A 175 33.85 -56.78 15.96
C ASP A 175 32.74 -57.81 16.18
N VAL A 176 32.00 -57.66 17.28
CA VAL A 176 30.87 -58.52 17.75
C VAL A 176 29.79 -58.73 16.67
N ILE A 177 29.72 -57.82 15.69
CA ILE A 177 28.71 -57.79 14.63
C ILE A 177 29.05 -58.74 13.47
N SER A 178 30.31 -59.19 13.32
CA SER A 178 30.71 -60.03 12.17
C SER A 178 30.01 -61.40 12.16
N GLY A 179 29.64 -61.93 13.34
CA GLY A 179 29.07 -63.27 13.47
C GLY A 179 29.99 -64.38 12.95
N PHE A 180 31.27 -64.09 12.71
CA PHE A 180 32.21 -65.04 12.11
C PHE A 180 32.65 -66.06 13.15
N VAL A 181 32.32 -67.32 12.88
CA VAL A 181 32.78 -68.48 13.63
C VAL A 181 33.36 -69.45 12.63
N ARG A 182 34.54 -70.00 12.94
CA ARG A 182 35.19 -71.02 12.13
C ARG A 182 35.51 -72.23 13.00
N THR A 183 35.17 -73.41 12.51
CA THR A 183 35.54 -74.70 13.11
C THR A 183 36.17 -75.58 12.06
N ASP A 184 37.34 -76.13 12.37
CA ASP A 184 38.06 -77.07 11.51
C ASP A 184 38.06 -78.47 12.17
N VAL A 185 37.69 -79.51 11.42
CA VAL A 185 37.55 -80.89 11.88
C VAL A 185 38.31 -81.81 10.93
N THR A 186 39.16 -82.68 11.47
CA THR A 186 39.73 -83.80 10.71
C THR A 186 38.81 -85.01 10.82
N ILE A 187 38.41 -85.58 9.69
CA ILE A 187 37.55 -86.75 9.63
C ILE A 187 38.33 -87.97 10.12
N THR A 188 37.80 -88.66 11.13
CA THR A 188 38.46 -89.82 11.75
C THR A 188 37.88 -91.17 11.32
N ALA A 189 36.67 -91.17 10.76
CA ALA A 189 36.00 -92.36 10.23
C ALA A 189 35.09 -91.99 9.05
N THR A 190 34.96 -92.90 8.07
CA THR A 190 34.13 -92.65 6.86
C THR A 190 32.64 -92.55 7.15
N THR A 191 32.19 -92.98 8.34
CA THR A 191 30.80 -92.86 8.80
C THR A 191 30.52 -91.55 9.54
N GLN A 192 31.52 -90.68 9.72
CA GLN A 192 31.39 -89.40 10.41
C GLN A 192 30.77 -88.37 9.47
N VAL A 193 29.45 -88.45 9.28
CA VAL A 193 28.70 -87.54 8.37
C VAL A 193 27.98 -86.41 9.11
N VAL A 194 27.77 -86.53 10.43
CA VAL A 194 27.12 -85.50 11.26
C VAL A 194 28.17 -84.76 12.09
N HIS A 195 28.14 -83.44 12.03
CA HIS A 195 29.09 -82.56 12.72
C HIS A 195 28.34 -81.51 13.55
N SER A 196 28.68 -81.40 14.83
CA SER A 196 28.11 -80.36 15.71
C SER A 196 28.68 -78.99 15.35
N PHE A 197 27.80 -78.03 15.12
CA PHE A 197 28.15 -76.63 14.85
C PHE A 197 26.97 -75.74 15.24
N THR A 198 27.18 -74.87 16.23
CA THR A 198 26.14 -73.96 16.72
C THR A 198 25.84 -72.87 15.71
N HIS A 199 24.60 -72.80 15.22
CA HIS A 199 24.16 -71.78 14.26
C HIS A 199 22.65 -71.54 14.38
N THR A 200 22.19 -70.38 13.90
CA THR A 200 20.76 -70.02 13.82
C THR A 200 20.25 -70.03 12.37
N GLU A 201 18.93 -70.00 12.18
CA GLU A 201 18.32 -69.88 10.84
C GLU A 201 18.69 -68.58 10.10
N GLU A 202 19.13 -67.56 10.85
CA GLU A 202 19.52 -66.25 10.32
C GLU A 202 21.00 -66.21 9.92
N GLN A 203 21.79 -67.24 10.23
CA GLN A 203 23.21 -67.29 9.92
C GLN A 203 23.48 -68.05 8.62
N VAL A 204 24.26 -67.43 7.74
CA VAL A 204 24.74 -68.11 6.53
C VAL A 204 25.93 -68.99 6.89
N VAL A 205 25.77 -70.30 6.71
CA VAL A 205 26.81 -71.32 6.96
C VAL A 205 27.45 -71.74 5.64
N GLN A 206 28.78 -71.67 5.57
CA GLN A 206 29.59 -72.20 4.48
C GLN A 206 30.39 -73.40 4.96
N VAL A 207 30.34 -74.50 4.20
CA VAL A 207 31.02 -75.75 4.52
C VAL A 207 32.04 -76.05 3.43
N PHE A 208 33.27 -76.35 3.83
CA PHE A 208 34.37 -76.70 2.94
C PHE A 208 34.88 -78.09 3.25
N LEU A 209 35.12 -78.90 2.22
CA LEU A 209 35.80 -80.21 2.33
C LEU A 209 37.11 -80.15 1.57
N ASN A 210 38.23 -80.41 2.25
CA ASN A 210 39.58 -80.29 1.70
C ASN A 210 39.85 -78.93 1.03
N GLY A 211 39.23 -77.88 1.58
CA GLY A 211 39.33 -76.50 1.08
C GLY A 211 38.41 -76.16 -0.09
N VAL A 212 37.60 -77.10 -0.58
CA VAL A 212 36.59 -76.88 -1.64
C VAL A 212 35.25 -76.54 -1.00
N LEU A 213 34.63 -75.43 -1.43
CA LEU A 213 33.28 -75.02 -0.97
C LEU A 213 32.23 -76.03 -1.44
N LEU A 214 31.43 -76.52 -0.51
CA LEU A 214 30.31 -77.42 -0.75
C LEU A 214 29.00 -76.65 -0.96
N GLN A 215 28.04 -77.27 -1.63
CA GLN A 215 26.71 -76.71 -1.86
C GLN A 215 25.68 -77.25 -0.85
N GLU A 216 24.95 -76.35 -0.21
CA GLU A 216 23.86 -76.69 0.71
C GLU A 216 22.63 -77.25 -0.03
N GLY A 217 22.01 -78.28 0.54
CA GLY A 217 20.74 -78.87 0.11
C GLY A 217 20.75 -80.40 0.25
N GLY A 218 19.61 -81.00 0.57
CA GLY A 218 19.50 -82.46 0.74
C GLY A 218 19.76 -83.28 -0.53
N ALA A 219 19.72 -82.64 -1.71
CA ALA A 219 20.12 -83.22 -2.99
C ALA A 219 21.54 -82.81 -3.43
N ASN A 220 22.21 -81.96 -2.65
CA ASN A 220 23.54 -81.44 -2.91
C ASN A 220 24.53 -82.10 -1.93
N ASP A 221 25.47 -81.34 -1.37
CA ASP A 221 26.60 -81.90 -0.63
C ASP A 221 26.36 -81.98 0.89
N TYR A 222 25.59 -81.06 1.47
CA TYR A 222 25.30 -81.05 2.91
C TYR A 222 23.94 -80.43 3.24
N THR A 223 23.41 -80.72 4.43
CA THR A 223 22.26 -80.04 5.02
C THR A 223 22.61 -79.41 6.36
N THR A 224 21.91 -78.33 6.70
CA THR A 224 22.02 -77.65 7.99
C THR A 224 20.79 -77.94 8.85
N ASN A 225 20.97 -77.98 10.16
CA ASN A 225 19.86 -78.04 11.11
C ASN A 225 20.19 -77.14 12.32
N PRO A 226 19.68 -75.90 12.35
CA PRO A 226 19.95 -74.95 13.42
C PRO A 226 19.27 -75.36 14.74
N ALA A 227 18.13 -76.06 14.71
CA ALA A 227 17.45 -76.52 15.92
C ALA A 227 18.26 -77.55 16.71
N SER A 228 19.05 -78.38 16.02
CA SER A 228 19.96 -79.36 16.63
C SER A 228 21.43 -78.93 16.63
N ASN A 229 21.77 -77.76 16.10
CA ASN A 229 23.15 -77.29 15.93
C ASN A 229 24.04 -78.30 15.19
N THR A 230 23.58 -78.80 14.05
CA THR A 230 24.31 -79.81 13.27
C THR A 230 24.41 -79.49 11.79
N ILE A 231 25.53 -79.86 11.19
CA ILE A 231 25.76 -79.95 9.74
C ILE A 231 25.87 -81.43 9.38
N THR A 232 25.14 -81.88 8.36
CA THR A 232 25.17 -83.27 7.90
C THR A 232 25.64 -83.34 6.45
N LEU A 233 26.74 -84.05 6.20
CA LEU A 233 27.20 -84.36 4.86
C LEU A 233 26.29 -85.41 4.22
N VAL A 234 25.92 -85.19 2.96
CA VAL A 234 25.07 -86.12 2.19
C VAL A 234 25.88 -87.34 1.76
N ASN A 235 27.16 -87.15 1.42
CA ASN A 235 28.09 -88.21 1.04
C ASN A 235 29.08 -88.52 2.17
N ASN A 236 29.48 -89.79 2.30
CA ASN A 236 30.48 -90.23 3.26
C ASN A 236 31.85 -89.59 2.96
N PRO A 237 32.47 -88.88 3.92
CA PRO A 237 33.83 -88.38 3.76
C PRO A 237 34.87 -89.50 3.86
N SER A 238 36.11 -89.21 3.45
CA SER A 238 37.26 -90.08 3.62
C SER A 238 37.98 -89.80 4.94
N VAL A 239 38.65 -90.81 5.50
CA VAL A 239 39.51 -90.62 6.67
C VAL A 239 40.64 -89.64 6.32
N ASN A 240 40.91 -88.69 7.21
CA ASN A 240 41.83 -87.57 7.05
C ASN A 240 41.35 -86.43 6.13
N ASP A 241 40.12 -86.48 5.62
CA ASP A 241 39.54 -85.28 5.01
C ASP A 241 39.45 -84.15 6.04
N LYS A 242 39.63 -82.92 5.57
CA LYS A 242 39.53 -81.70 6.38
C LYS A 242 38.20 -81.02 6.11
N LEU A 243 37.33 -80.99 7.10
CA LEU A 243 36.08 -80.27 7.06
C LEU A 243 36.24 -78.92 7.76
N THR A 244 35.93 -77.83 7.08
CA THR A 244 35.89 -76.49 7.67
C THR A 244 34.48 -75.95 7.57
N ILE A 245 33.91 -75.49 8.69
CA ILE A 245 32.58 -74.90 8.76
C ILE A 245 32.74 -73.44 9.22
N ILE A 246 32.13 -72.50 8.49
CA ILE A 246 32.25 -71.06 8.73
C ILE A 246 30.88 -70.40 8.72
N THR A 247 30.61 -69.49 9.65
CA THR A 247 29.52 -68.51 9.53
C THR A 247 30.07 -67.19 8.99
N VAL A 248 29.40 -66.61 8.00
CA VAL A 248 29.89 -65.39 7.32
C VAL A 248 28.96 -64.18 7.45
N GLU A 249 27.71 -64.38 7.86
CA GLU A 249 26.72 -63.29 7.93
C GLU A 249 25.54 -63.65 8.84
N ASN A 250 24.92 -62.63 9.46
CA ASN A 250 23.59 -62.71 10.05
C ASN A 250 22.62 -61.86 9.19
N THR A 251 21.60 -62.48 8.59
CA THR A 251 20.69 -61.85 7.64
C THR A 251 19.56 -61.04 8.28
N SER A 252 19.50 -60.93 9.61
CA SER A 252 18.44 -60.20 10.32
C SER A 252 18.37 -58.70 9.97
N ASN A 253 19.44 -58.11 9.41
CA ASN A 253 19.55 -56.66 9.14
C ASN A 253 19.85 -56.30 7.66
N GLN A 254 19.31 -57.02 6.67
CA GLN A 254 19.63 -56.73 5.26
C GLN A 254 18.86 -55.59 4.58
N VAL A 255 17.88 -54.96 5.23
CA VAL A 255 17.03 -53.96 4.55
C VAL A 255 17.09 -52.60 5.24
N VAL A 256 18.17 -51.85 5.00
CA VAL A 256 18.17 -50.40 5.24
C VAL A 256 17.46 -49.73 4.07
N THR A 257 16.14 -49.57 4.19
CA THR A 257 15.37 -48.69 3.30
C THR A 257 15.25 -47.32 3.95
N GLY A 258 15.66 -46.25 3.25
CA GLY A 258 15.44 -44.87 3.70
C GLY A 258 16.62 -44.15 4.38
N LEU A 259 17.87 -44.52 4.10
CA LEU A 259 19.02 -43.74 4.59
C LEU A 259 19.07 -42.36 3.91
N MET A 260 18.75 -41.30 4.67
CA MET A 260 18.93 -39.92 4.23
C MET A 260 20.26 -39.38 4.77
N LEU A 261 21.24 -39.20 3.88
CA LEU A 261 22.53 -38.59 4.20
C LEU A 261 22.46 -37.08 3.99
N GLU A 262 22.91 -36.29 4.97
CA GLU A 262 22.92 -34.83 4.91
C GLU A 262 23.56 -34.31 3.61
N GLY A 263 24.71 -34.84 3.21
CA GLY A 263 25.39 -34.41 1.96
C GLY A 263 24.58 -34.56 0.67
N ASN A 264 23.53 -35.38 0.65
CA ASN A 264 22.69 -35.61 -0.53
C ASN A 264 21.31 -34.94 -0.45
N PHE A 265 20.83 -34.63 0.76
CA PHE A 265 19.46 -34.18 1.01
C PHE A 265 19.37 -32.81 1.69
N THR A 266 20.42 -32.34 2.37
CA THR A 266 20.47 -31.01 2.99
C THR A 266 21.47 -30.10 2.27
N ASP A 267 21.24 -28.79 2.32
CA ASP A 267 22.22 -27.80 1.89
C ASP A 267 23.31 -27.68 2.96
N THR A 268 24.57 -27.66 2.53
CA THR A 268 25.73 -27.68 3.43
C THR A 268 25.94 -26.37 4.19
N ALA A 269 25.29 -25.27 3.80
CA ALA A 269 25.43 -23.97 4.45
C ALA A 269 24.40 -23.74 5.58
N ASP A 270 23.19 -24.28 5.45
CA ASP A 270 22.09 -24.03 6.39
C ASP A 270 21.49 -25.30 7.02
N GLY A 271 21.87 -26.50 6.53
CA GLY A 271 21.36 -27.79 7.02
C GLY A 271 19.91 -28.08 6.62
N LEU A 272 19.32 -27.30 5.71
CA LEU A 272 17.91 -27.44 5.31
C LEU A 272 17.76 -28.35 4.09
N ILE A 273 16.64 -29.08 4.02
CA ILE A 273 16.30 -29.92 2.87
C ILE A 273 15.80 -29.03 1.73
N LYS A 274 16.45 -29.09 0.56
CA LYS A 274 16.02 -28.32 -0.62
C LYS A 274 14.67 -28.81 -1.14
N PHE A 275 13.80 -27.88 -1.50
CA PHE A 275 12.44 -28.18 -1.96
C PHE A 275 12.40 -29.15 -3.15
N ASN A 276 13.34 -29.04 -4.10
CA ASN A 276 13.42 -29.93 -5.26
C ASN A 276 13.86 -31.37 -4.93
N LYS A 277 14.26 -31.65 -3.69
CA LYS A 277 14.61 -32.98 -3.18
C LYS A 277 13.45 -33.64 -2.43
N ILE A 278 12.34 -32.91 -2.24
CA ILE A 278 11.15 -33.40 -1.55
C ILE A 278 10.14 -33.83 -2.60
N ASN A 279 9.74 -35.11 -2.57
CA ASN A 279 8.61 -35.55 -3.37
C ASN A 279 7.31 -35.15 -2.65
N ILE A 280 6.75 -34.02 -3.04
CA ILE A 280 5.48 -33.53 -2.53
C ILE A 280 4.42 -33.96 -3.53
N ALA A 281 3.46 -34.77 -3.11
CA ALA A 281 2.32 -35.12 -3.95
C ALA A 281 1.54 -33.85 -4.35
N ASP A 282 0.89 -33.86 -5.52
CA ASP A 282 0.01 -32.77 -5.92
C ASP A 282 -1.01 -32.48 -4.78
N ALA A 283 -1.15 -31.20 -4.45
CA ALA A 283 -1.99 -30.66 -3.37
C ALA A 283 -1.56 -30.95 -1.90
N ALA A 284 -0.36 -31.49 -1.64
CA ALA A 284 0.12 -31.70 -0.27
C ALA A 284 0.63 -30.43 0.46
N ILE A 285 0.92 -29.35 -0.28
CA ILE A 285 1.08 -28.02 0.32
C ILE A 285 -0.32 -27.45 0.54
N THR A 286 -0.64 -27.07 1.78
CA THR A 286 -1.95 -26.52 2.14
C THR A 286 -2.32 -25.37 1.20
N GLN A 287 -3.33 -25.61 0.36
CA GLN A 287 -3.79 -24.71 -0.69
C GLN A 287 -4.05 -23.28 -0.18
N ALA A 288 -4.37 -23.07 1.09
CA ALA A 288 -4.64 -21.74 1.63
C ALA A 288 -3.52 -20.69 1.41
N LYS A 289 -2.25 -21.11 1.24
CA LYS A 289 -1.13 -20.18 0.98
C LYS A 289 -0.78 -19.96 -0.49
N VAL A 290 -1.27 -20.82 -1.40
CA VAL A 290 -0.82 -20.85 -2.83
C VAL A 290 -1.99 -21.00 -3.81
N SER A 291 -3.19 -21.36 -3.33
CA SER A 291 -4.41 -21.47 -4.11
C SER A 291 -4.80 -20.09 -4.60
N GLY A 292 -4.92 -19.99 -5.92
CA GLY A 292 -5.18 -18.73 -6.58
C GLY A 292 -3.97 -17.83 -6.74
N LEU A 293 -2.73 -18.18 -6.33
CA LEU A 293 -1.58 -17.30 -6.58
C LEU A 293 -1.28 -17.18 -8.09
N THR A 294 -1.27 -18.28 -8.83
CA THR A 294 -1.12 -18.25 -10.29
C THR A 294 -2.31 -17.57 -10.95
N ALA A 295 -3.53 -17.79 -10.45
CA ALA A 295 -4.72 -17.11 -10.95
C ALA A 295 -4.73 -15.61 -10.61
N ALA A 296 -4.19 -15.22 -9.46
CA ALA A 296 -4.08 -13.83 -8.99
C ALA A 296 -2.92 -13.11 -9.65
N LEU A 297 -1.81 -13.77 -9.98
CA LEU A 297 -0.75 -13.21 -10.83
C LEU A 297 -1.22 -13.10 -12.28
N ALA A 298 -2.03 -14.05 -12.77
CA ALA A 298 -2.65 -13.97 -14.08
C ALA A 298 -3.79 -12.93 -14.14
N ALA A 299 -4.48 -12.67 -13.02
CA ALA A 299 -5.52 -11.64 -12.89
C ALA A 299 -4.99 -10.29 -12.37
N ALA A 300 -3.73 -10.21 -11.95
CA ALA A 300 -3.08 -8.95 -11.62
C ALA A 300 -2.93 -8.17 -12.92
N THR A 301 -3.47 -6.96 -12.93
CA THR A 301 -3.61 -6.11 -14.11
C THR A 301 -2.29 -6.00 -14.87
N THR A 302 -2.22 -6.64 -16.03
CA THR A 302 -1.07 -6.54 -16.92
C THR A 302 -1.29 -5.35 -17.86
N MET A 303 -0.35 -4.40 -17.86
CA MET A 303 -0.37 -3.33 -18.85
C MET A 303 0.08 -3.89 -20.19
N THR A 304 -0.81 -3.92 -21.19
CA THR A 304 -0.49 -4.36 -22.54
C THR A 304 -0.05 -3.16 -23.41
N ILE A 305 1.03 -3.30 -24.18
CA ILE A 305 1.52 -2.24 -25.08
C ILE A 305 1.48 -2.77 -26.51
N SER A 306 0.59 -2.23 -27.35
CA SER A 306 0.45 -2.67 -28.75
C SER A 306 -0.30 -1.65 -29.62
N SER A 307 -0.19 -1.80 -30.94
CA SER A 307 -0.94 -1.00 -31.92
C SER A 307 -2.29 -1.63 -32.29
N SER A 308 -2.67 -2.72 -31.63
CA SER A 308 -3.93 -3.43 -31.84
C SER A 308 -4.57 -3.68 -30.49
N THR A 309 -5.89 -3.51 -30.42
CA THR A 309 -6.67 -3.72 -29.19
C THR A 309 -6.52 -5.16 -28.67
N PRO A 310 -6.28 -5.36 -27.36
CA PRO A 310 -6.26 -6.69 -26.75
C PRO A 310 -7.56 -7.47 -26.99
N GLY A 311 -7.44 -8.73 -27.39
CA GLY A 311 -8.59 -9.56 -27.80
C GLY A 311 -9.37 -10.24 -26.65
N SER A 312 -8.85 -10.22 -25.42
CA SER A 312 -9.50 -10.85 -24.25
C SER A 312 -9.16 -10.12 -22.94
N PRO A 313 -9.49 -8.82 -22.80
CA PRO A 313 -9.19 -8.05 -21.58
C PRO A 313 -10.14 -8.38 -20.42
N SER A 314 -9.64 -8.21 -19.19
CA SER A 314 -10.39 -8.26 -17.94
C SER A 314 -10.67 -6.85 -17.41
N GLN A 315 -11.74 -6.68 -16.62
CA GLN A 315 -12.07 -5.38 -16.02
C GLN A 315 -10.87 -4.85 -15.20
N GLY A 316 -10.48 -3.60 -15.46
CA GLY A 316 -9.33 -2.96 -14.82
C GLY A 316 -8.01 -3.11 -15.59
N ASP A 317 -7.96 -3.89 -16.66
CA ASP A 317 -6.74 -4.01 -17.49
C ASP A 317 -6.36 -2.68 -18.13
N LEU A 318 -5.05 -2.44 -18.23
CA LEU A 318 -4.46 -1.25 -18.83
C LEU A 318 -3.92 -1.57 -20.22
N PHE A 319 -4.14 -0.68 -21.16
CA PHE A 319 -3.68 -0.80 -22.54
C PHE A 319 -3.04 0.51 -23.00
N LEU A 320 -1.75 0.48 -23.34
CA LEU A 320 -1.07 1.58 -24.02
C LEU A 320 -1.16 1.37 -25.53
N ASP A 321 -2.08 2.10 -26.16
CA ASP A 321 -2.32 2.07 -27.59
C ASP A 321 -1.24 2.85 -28.35
N THR A 322 -0.45 2.14 -29.14
CA THR A 322 0.63 2.70 -29.96
C THR A 322 0.24 2.88 -31.43
N SER A 323 -1.04 2.69 -31.79
CA SER A 323 -1.53 2.91 -33.15
C SER A 323 -1.67 4.39 -33.52
N THR A 324 -1.68 5.26 -32.51
CA THR A 324 -1.82 6.72 -32.62
C THR A 324 -0.60 7.42 -32.01
N SER A 325 -0.31 8.64 -32.47
CA SER A 325 0.76 9.48 -31.92
C SER A 325 0.16 10.82 -31.48
N PRO A 326 0.24 11.20 -30.19
CA PRO A 326 0.90 10.47 -29.10
C PRO A 326 0.16 9.18 -28.71
N ASN A 327 0.90 8.20 -28.19
CA ASN A 327 0.33 6.94 -27.69
C ASN A 327 -0.75 7.23 -26.62
N GLN A 328 -1.83 6.47 -26.63
CA GLN A 328 -2.96 6.69 -25.72
C GLN A 328 -3.04 5.62 -24.64
N LEU A 329 -3.17 6.02 -23.38
CA LEU A 329 -3.42 5.06 -22.30
C LEU A 329 -4.93 4.82 -22.17
N LYS A 330 -5.35 3.57 -22.14
CA LYS A 330 -6.74 3.12 -22.05
C LYS A 330 -6.91 2.16 -20.87
N PHE A 331 -8.09 2.13 -20.25
CA PHE A 331 -8.48 1.16 -19.24
C PHE A 331 -9.71 0.39 -19.70
N PHE A 332 -9.80 -0.91 -19.38
CA PHE A 332 -10.97 -1.73 -19.72
C PHE A 332 -12.02 -1.64 -18.59
N ASP A 333 -13.23 -1.18 -18.90
CA ASP A 333 -14.31 -1.02 -17.92
C ASP A 333 -15.11 -2.32 -17.66
N GLY A 334 -14.79 -3.40 -18.39
CA GLY A 334 -15.53 -4.66 -18.40
C GLY A 334 -16.33 -4.89 -19.69
N VAL A 335 -16.46 -3.87 -20.54
CA VAL A 335 -17.17 -3.91 -21.83
C VAL A 335 -16.27 -3.44 -22.97
N GLN A 336 -15.54 -2.34 -22.76
CA GLN A 336 -14.69 -1.72 -23.78
C GLN A 336 -13.46 -1.04 -23.16
N PHE A 337 -12.45 -0.77 -24.00
CA PHE A 337 -11.33 0.09 -23.61
C PHE A 337 -11.75 1.56 -23.69
N ILE A 338 -11.69 2.26 -22.57
CA ILE A 338 -11.93 3.69 -22.45
C ILE A 338 -10.59 4.41 -22.34
N SER A 339 -10.40 5.50 -23.09
CA SER A 339 -9.20 6.34 -22.97
C SER A 339 -9.14 7.03 -21.62
N LEU A 340 -8.01 6.89 -20.92
CA LEU A 340 -7.67 7.65 -19.71
C LEU A 340 -7.10 9.03 -20.04
N ASN A 341 -6.74 9.26 -21.30
CA ASN A 341 -6.44 10.60 -21.74
C ASN A 341 -7.75 11.39 -21.68
N ALA A 342 -7.88 12.25 -20.67
CA ALA A 342 -8.86 13.31 -20.72
C ALA A 342 -8.43 14.23 -21.88
N GLU A 343 -8.94 13.95 -23.08
CA GLU A 343 -9.14 15.02 -24.07
C GLU A 343 -10.24 15.93 -23.51
N ALA A 344 -9.92 16.66 -22.45
CA ALA A 344 -10.32 18.03 -22.36
C ALA A 344 -9.41 18.81 -23.33
N GLU A 345 -9.44 18.45 -24.62
CA GLU A 345 -8.84 19.29 -25.65
C GLU A 345 -9.51 20.65 -25.50
N ILE A 346 -8.68 21.68 -25.31
CA ILE A 346 -9.16 23.06 -25.37
C ILE A 346 -9.76 23.21 -26.77
N PRO A 347 -11.06 23.54 -26.92
CA PRO A 347 -11.67 23.67 -28.23
C PRO A 347 -10.87 24.63 -29.09
N THR A 348 -10.78 24.35 -30.40
CA THR A 348 -10.03 25.23 -31.32
C THR A 348 -10.55 26.65 -31.23
N PHE A 349 -9.65 27.59 -30.91
CA PHE A 349 -10.00 29.00 -30.80
C PHE A 349 -10.40 29.56 -32.17
N ALA A 350 -11.60 30.14 -32.26
CA ALA A 350 -12.04 30.98 -33.36
C ALA A 350 -12.10 32.45 -32.92
N SER A 351 -12.02 33.38 -33.87
CA SER A 351 -12.14 34.82 -33.58
C SER A 351 -13.46 35.21 -32.88
N THR A 352 -14.52 34.40 -33.04
CA THR A 352 -15.79 34.54 -32.33
C THR A 352 -15.70 34.23 -30.83
N ASN A 353 -14.64 33.55 -30.37
CA ASN A 353 -14.41 33.21 -28.96
C ASN A 353 -13.62 34.27 -28.19
N ALA A 354 -13.22 35.39 -28.82
CA ALA A 354 -12.31 36.38 -28.25
C ALA A 354 -12.74 37.00 -26.90
N ASN A 355 -14.02 36.90 -26.53
CA ASN A 355 -14.58 37.41 -25.26
C ASN A 355 -15.27 36.31 -24.43
N GLN A 356 -14.90 35.06 -24.65
CA GLN A 356 -15.43 33.90 -23.93
C GLN A 356 -14.35 33.33 -23.01
N PHE A 357 -14.78 32.69 -21.92
CA PHE A 357 -13.89 31.96 -21.02
C PHE A 357 -14.07 30.45 -21.20
N LEU A 358 -13.05 29.68 -20.83
CA LEU A 358 -13.10 28.22 -20.90
C LEU A 358 -13.84 27.67 -19.68
N LYS A 359 -14.86 26.83 -19.90
CA LYS A 359 -15.63 26.19 -18.83
C LYS A 359 -15.93 24.74 -19.18
N VAL A 360 -16.31 23.95 -18.17
CA VAL A 360 -16.84 22.60 -18.37
C VAL A 360 -18.25 22.69 -18.98
N ASN A 361 -18.57 21.82 -19.93
CA ASN A 361 -19.90 21.74 -20.54
C ASN A 361 -20.96 21.23 -19.54
N GLY A 362 -22.24 21.39 -19.86
CA GLY A 362 -23.35 21.04 -18.95
C GLY A 362 -23.44 19.55 -18.60
N THR A 363 -22.76 18.67 -19.33
CA THR A 363 -22.71 17.22 -19.10
C THR A 363 -21.46 16.79 -18.34
N GLY A 364 -20.51 17.68 -18.04
CA GLY A 364 -19.28 17.35 -17.34
C GLY A 364 -18.25 16.57 -18.18
N THR A 365 -18.46 16.44 -19.48
CA THR A 365 -17.71 15.53 -20.36
C THR A 365 -16.67 16.21 -21.25
N ALA A 366 -16.70 17.55 -21.37
CA ALA A 366 -15.75 18.30 -22.19
C ALA A 366 -15.62 19.77 -21.74
N LEU A 367 -14.60 20.46 -22.25
CA LEU A 367 -14.46 21.92 -22.14
C LEU A 367 -15.16 22.63 -23.31
N GLN A 368 -15.72 23.80 -23.06
CA GLN A 368 -16.36 24.67 -24.05
C GLN A 368 -16.06 26.14 -23.76
N PHE A 369 -16.09 26.99 -24.80
CA PHE A 369 -16.11 28.43 -24.61
C PHE A 369 -17.50 28.89 -24.13
N GLY A 370 -17.53 29.65 -23.05
CA GLY A 370 -18.73 30.20 -22.43
C GLY A 370 -18.70 31.73 -22.39
N THR A 371 -19.87 32.35 -22.53
CA THR A 371 -20.02 33.80 -22.32
C THR A 371 -19.82 34.17 -20.86
N VAL A 372 -19.05 35.23 -20.60
CA VAL A 372 -18.94 35.83 -19.27
C VAL A 372 -20.32 36.32 -18.82
N ASP A 373 -20.68 36.07 -17.57
CA ASP A 373 -21.90 36.64 -16.97
C ASP A 373 -21.68 38.13 -16.68
N LEU A 374 -22.44 38.97 -17.38
CA LEU A 374 -22.39 40.43 -17.27
C LEU A 374 -23.67 41.00 -16.65
N SER A 375 -24.50 40.16 -16.02
CA SER A 375 -25.77 40.60 -15.41
C SER A 375 -25.58 41.57 -14.23
N SER A 376 -24.40 41.54 -13.59
CA SER A 376 -24.06 42.41 -12.46
C SER A 376 -23.39 43.72 -12.84
N VAL A 377 -23.11 43.95 -14.12
CA VAL A 377 -22.41 45.16 -14.59
C VAL A 377 -23.34 46.07 -15.37
N VAL A 378 -23.04 47.37 -15.31
CA VAL A 378 -23.73 48.36 -16.14
C VAL A 378 -22.91 48.59 -17.42
N PRO A 379 -23.50 48.44 -18.62
CA PRO A 379 -22.83 48.77 -19.86
C PRO A 379 -22.39 50.25 -19.86
N GLN A 380 -21.16 50.53 -20.32
CA GLN A 380 -20.65 51.92 -20.40
C GLN A 380 -21.56 52.84 -21.22
N THR A 381 -22.25 52.30 -22.23
CA THR A 381 -23.23 53.04 -23.05
C THR A 381 -24.43 53.55 -22.26
N PHE A 382 -24.70 53.00 -21.07
CA PHE A 382 -25.83 53.41 -20.23
C PHE A 382 -25.41 54.46 -19.19
N ILE A 383 -24.11 54.73 -19.05
CA ILE A 383 -23.60 55.72 -18.09
C ILE A 383 -23.71 57.11 -18.73
N GLY A 384 -24.46 58.01 -18.08
CA GLY A 384 -24.71 59.37 -18.56
C GLY A 384 -25.65 59.47 -19.76
N ALA A 385 -26.26 58.35 -20.16
CA ALA A 385 -27.29 58.32 -21.20
C ALA A 385 -28.67 58.68 -20.63
N ALA A 386 -29.55 59.24 -21.46
CA ALA A 386 -30.96 59.45 -21.09
C ALA A 386 -31.62 58.10 -20.76
N ASN A 387 -32.36 58.04 -19.64
CA ASN A 387 -32.93 56.80 -19.07
C ASN A 387 -31.90 55.72 -18.66
N GLY A 388 -30.62 56.09 -18.58
CA GLY A 388 -29.55 55.22 -18.08
C GLY A 388 -29.27 55.44 -16.59
N VAL A 389 -28.00 55.28 -16.21
CA VAL A 389 -27.51 55.59 -14.86
C VAL A 389 -26.68 56.88 -14.89
N ALA A 390 -26.72 57.65 -13.80
CA ALA A 390 -25.91 58.85 -13.68
C ALA A 390 -24.40 58.50 -13.71
N SER A 391 -23.60 59.34 -14.35
CA SER A 391 -22.14 59.24 -14.24
C SER A 391 -21.66 59.87 -12.94
N LEU A 392 -20.51 59.43 -12.43
CA LEU A 392 -19.81 60.10 -11.35
C LEU A 392 -18.56 60.82 -11.88
N ASP A 393 -18.28 62.00 -11.37
CA ASP A 393 -17.02 62.71 -11.61
C ASP A 393 -15.86 62.13 -10.76
N SER A 394 -14.67 62.72 -10.88
CA SER A 394 -13.49 62.31 -10.11
C SER A 394 -13.62 62.47 -8.60
N SER A 395 -14.66 63.15 -8.14
CA SER A 395 -14.99 63.38 -6.73
C SER A 395 -16.15 62.49 -6.27
N ALA A 396 -16.58 61.53 -7.10
CA ALA A 396 -17.72 60.65 -6.86
C ALA A 396 -19.08 61.38 -6.75
N LEU A 397 -19.22 62.55 -7.41
CA LEU A 397 -20.47 63.31 -7.46
C LEU A 397 -21.11 63.24 -8.86
N VAL A 398 -22.43 63.45 -8.94
CA VAL A 398 -23.14 63.54 -10.22
C VAL A 398 -22.82 64.89 -10.88
N PRO A 399 -22.36 64.93 -12.14
CA PRO A 399 -22.08 66.18 -12.85
C PRO A 399 -23.32 67.08 -12.94
N ALA A 400 -23.16 68.38 -12.71
CA ALA A 400 -24.26 69.36 -12.73
C ALA A 400 -25.06 69.35 -14.05
N ALA A 401 -24.41 69.02 -15.18
CA ALA A 401 -25.06 68.88 -16.48
C ALA A 401 -26.12 67.76 -16.55
N GLN A 402 -26.12 66.82 -15.59
CA GLN A 402 -27.11 65.75 -15.46
C GLN A 402 -28.24 66.08 -14.48
N VAL A 403 -28.27 67.29 -13.90
CA VAL A 403 -29.27 67.78 -12.94
C VAL A 403 -30.20 68.80 -13.62
N PRO A 404 -31.53 68.80 -13.37
CA PRO A 404 -32.45 69.82 -13.91
C PRO A 404 -32.13 71.25 -13.43
N THR A 405 -32.27 72.25 -14.32
CA THR A 405 -31.77 73.64 -14.14
C THR A 405 -32.75 74.66 -13.54
N ILE A 406 -33.94 74.25 -13.07
CA ILE A 406 -34.87 75.16 -12.39
C ILE A 406 -34.73 74.99 -10.87
N LEU A 407 -34.13 75.98 -10.19
CA LEU A 407 -33.91 75.88 -8.75
C LEU A 407 -34.98 76.59 -7.91
N THR A 408 -35.52 77.75 -8.32
CA THR A 408 -36.59 78.45 -7.57
C THR A 408 -37.42 79.42 -8.44
N ALA A 409 -38.72 79.53 -8.15
CA ALA A 409 -39.61 80.57 -8.70
C ALA A 409 -39.97 81.58 -7.59
N ILE A 410 -39.87 82.88 -7.87
CA ILE A 410 -40.15 83.97 -6.93
C ILE A 410 -40.96 85.08 -7.62
N THR A 411 -41.68 85.88 -6.83
CA THR A 411 -42.30 87.12 -7.30
C THR A 411 -41.62 88.29 -6.61
N LEU A 412 -41.09 89.24 -7.37
CA LEU A 412 -40.49 90.48 -6.86
C LEU A 412 -41.57 91.57 -6.78
N PRO A 413 -42.00 91.96 -5.57
CA PRO A 413 -43.01 92.99 -5.40
C PRO A 413 -42.40 94.39 -5.52
N VAL A 414 -43.17 95.32 -6.07
CA VAL A 414 -42.87 96.76 -6.05
C VAL A 414 -44.20 97.50 -5.89
N SER A 415 -44.20 98.53 -5.05
CA SER A 415 -45.37 99.38 -4.86
C SER A 415 -44.98 100.85 -4.74
N ALA A 416 -45.86 101.73 -5.20
CA ALA A 416 -45.76 103.17 -5.06
C ALA A 416 -47.07 103.71 -4.50
N ALA A 417 -47.06 104.01 -3.19
CA ALA A 417 -48.22 104.53 -2.47
C ALA A 417 -48.47 106.01 -2.77
N GLY A 418 -49.75 106.42 -2.75
CA GLY A 418 -50.18 107.79 -3.04
C GLY A 418 -50.16 108.10 -4.53
N SER A 419 -50.00 109.39 -4.87
CA SER A 419 -50.02 109.87 -6.26
C SER A 419 -48.82 109.33 -7.06
N VAL A 420 -49.11 108.61 -8.14
CA VAL A 420 -48.11 108.01 -9.03
C VAL A 420 -47.86 108.96 -10.20
N SER A 421 -46.59 109.37 -10.39
CA SER A 421 -46.16 110.26 -11.48
C SER A 421 -45.34 109.50 -12.52
N ASN A 422 -45.18 110.10 -13.71
CA ASN A 422 -44.28 109.55 -14.73
C ASN A 422 -42.84 109.54 -14.22
N GLY A 423 -42.16 108.39 -14.35
CA GLY A 423 -40.84 108.20 -13.78
C GLY A 423 -40.39 106.74 -13.80
N THR A 424 -39.31 106.44 -13.09
CA THR A 424 -38.76 105.08 -12.98
C THR A 424 -38.73 104.66 -11.52
N ILE A 425 -39.23 103.46 -11.24
CA ILE A 425 -39.27 102.86 -9.90
C ILE A 425 -38.28 101.69 -9.89
N LEU A 426 -37.37 101.67 -8.92
CA LEU A 426 -36.46 100.54 -8.72
C LEU A 426 -37.22 99.37 -8.10
N VAL A 427 -37.15 98.19 -8.73
CA VAL A 427 -37.70 96.95 -8.19
C VAL A 427 -36.68 96.25 -7.32
N SER A 428 -35.49 95.98 -7.89
CA SER A 428 -34.41 95.31 -7.17
C SER A 428 -33.07 95.55 -7.85
N ARG A 429 -31.98 95.36 -7.11
CA ARG A 429 -30.63 95.29 -7.65
C ARG A 429 -30.19 93.84 -7.63
N LEU A 430 -30.10 93.23 -8.80
CA LEU A 430 -29.74 91.83 -8.99
C LEU A 430 -28.21 91.70 -8.94
N PHE A 431 -27.69 90.72 -8.21
CA PHE A 431 -26.26 90.41 -8.15
C PHE A 431 -26.05 88.93 -7.85
N LYS A 432 -25.06 88.29 -8.50
CA LYS A 432 -24.71 86.87 -8.33
C LYS A 432 -25.86 85.91 -8.60
N GLN A 433 -26.74 86.28 -9.51
CA GLN A 433 -27.87 85.47 -9.94
C GLN A 433 -28.20 85.73 -11.40
N LYS A 434 -28.72 84.70 -12.07
CA LYS A 434 -29.35 84.82 -13.37
C LYS A 434 -30.85 84.63 -13.16
N ILE A 435 -31.65 85.60 -13.61
CA ILE A 435 -33.10 85.50 -13.50
C ILE A 435 -33.74 85.54 -14.87
N ARG A 436 -34.85 84.81 -15.01
CA ARG A 436 -35.74 84.88 -16.15
C ARG A 436 -37.10 85.37 -15.70
N ILE A 437 -37.59 86.45 -16.31
CA ILE A 437 -38.90 87.04 -16.02
C ILE A 437 -39.91 86.45 -16.98
N ASP A 438 -40.90 85.75 -16.41
CA ASP A 438 -41.93 84.99 -17.12
C ASP A 438 -43.33 85.62 -16.96
N GLY A 439 -43.51 86.57 -16.03
CA GLY A 439 -44.79 87.25 -15.85
C GLY A 439 -44.71 88.57 -15.09
N ILE A 440 -45.76 89.37 -15.24
CA ILE A 440 -45.97 90.63 -14.53
C ILE A 440 -47.44 90.73 -14.11
N THR A 441 -47.69 91.10 -12.86
CA THR A 441 -49.01 91.46 -12.34
C THR A 441 -49.02 92.93 -11.96
N HIS A 442 -50.13 93.63 -12.18
CA HIS A 442 -50.22 95.06 -11.86
C HIS A 442 -51.65 95.51 -11.54
N ALA A 443 -51.76 96.48 -10.63
CA ALA A 443 -53.01 97.12 -10.22
C ALA A 443 -52.78 98.56 -9.73
N LEU A 444 -53.83 99.38 -9.72
CA LEU A 444 -53.89 100.70 -9.10
C LEU A 444 -55.11 100.78 -8.17
N SER A 445 -55.10 101.70 -7.20
CA SER A 445 -56.31 102.02 -6.43
C SER A 445 -57.21 103.06 -7.11
N ALA A 446 -56.63 103.96 -7.91
CA ALA A 446 -57.37 104.93 -8.73
C ALA A 446 -56.57 105.35 -9.98
N GLY A 447 -57.27 105.91 -10.97
CA GLY A 447 -56.66 106.46 -12.20
C GLY A 447 -56.13 105.42 -13.18
N SER A 448 -55.19 105.84 -14.02
CA SER A 448 -54.55 104.96 -15.03
C SER A 448 -53.10 105.37 -15.30
N CYS A 449 -52.26 104.41 -15.66
CA CYS A 449 -50.91 104.64 -16.18
C CYS A 449 -50.49 103.50 -17.12
N THR A 450 -49.30 103.60 -17.71
CA THR A 450 -48.66 102.52 -18.49
C THR A 450 -47.32 102.19 -17.87
N ILE A 451 -47.04 100.91 -17.71
CA ILE A 451 -45.78 100.42 -17.14
C ILE A 451 -44.99 99.61 -18.16
N GLN A 452 -43.66 99.63 -18.05
CA GLN A 452 -42.77 98.77 -18.83
C GLN A 452 -41.54 98.42 -17.99
N ILE A 453 -41.03 97.21 -18.14
CA ILE A 453 -39.82 96.78 -17.43
C ILE A 453 -38.61 97.49 -18.05
N SER A 454 -37.64 97.87 -17.22
CA SER A 454 -36.35 98.41 -17.63
C SER A 454 -35.22 97.68 -16.94
N VAL A 455 -34.11 97.48 -17.65
CA VAL A 455 -32.88 96.90 -17.12
C VAL A 455 -31.75 97.88 -17.35
N ASP A 456 -31.08 98.29 -16.28
CA ASP A 456 -30.01 99.30 -16.28
C ASP A 456 -30.40 100.61 -17.01
N GLY A 457 -31.67 101.03 -16.88
CA GLY A 457 -32.20 102.24 -17.51
C GLY A 457 -32.67 102.09 -18.96
N SER A 458 -32.57 100.91 -19.57
CA SER A 458 -33.12 100.62 -20.90
C SER A 458 -34.42 99.82 -20.80
N VAL A 459 -35.50 100.30 -21.42
CA VAL A 459 -36.77 99.58 -21.46
C VAL A 459 -36.66 98.26 -22.23
N VAL A 460 -37.32 97.22 -21.73
CA VAL A 460 -37.34 95.86 -22.27
C VAL A 460 -38.77 95.30 -22.21
N GLY A 461 -39.11 94.42 -23.15
CA GLY A 461 -40.44 93.83 -23.25
C GLY A 461 -41.52 94.83 -23.73
N SER A 462 -42.78 94.44 -23.58
CA SER A 462 -43.94 95.23 -24.00
C SER A 462 -44.39 96.21 -22.91
N THR A 463 -45.10 97.26 -23.33
CA THR A 463 -45.81 98.16 -22.40
C THR A 463 -47.13 97.55 -21.94
N HIS A 464 -47.48 97.75 -20.66
CA HIS A 464 -48.71 97.25 -20.06
C HIS A 464 -49.55 98.41 -19.53
N ALA A 465 -50.82 98.48 -19.95
CA ALA A 465 -51.76 99.46 -19.41
C ALA A 465 -52.25 99.01 -18.03
N VAL A 466 -52.17 99.91 -17.05
CA VAL A 466 -52.57 99.67 -15.67
C VAL A 466 -53.82 100.48 -15.35
N SER A 467 -54.79 99.81 -14.74
CA SER A 467 -56.04 100.39 -14.25
C SER A 467 -56.36 99.86 -12.86
N THR A 468 -57.55 100.17 -12.33
CA THR A 468 -57.97 99.70 -11.01
C THR A 468 -58.29 98.21 -10.93
N SER A 469 -58.30 97.50 -12.07
CA SER A 469 -58.45 96.04 -12.11
C SER A 469 -57.07 95.38 -12.14
N GLY A 470 -56.79 94.53 -11.14
CA GLY A 470 -55.58 93.70 -11.13
C GLY A 470 -55.50 92.80 -12.35
N THR A 471 -54.37 92.80 -13.05
CA THR A 471 -54.16 92.03 -14.27
C THR A 471 -52.87 91.23 -14.17
N ASP A 472 -52.95 89.92 -14.42
CA ASP A 472 -51.78 89.03 -14.52
C ASP A 472 -51.46 88.77 -15.99
N THR A 473 -50.22 89.02 -16.40
CA THR A 473 -49.77 88.87 -17.79
C THR A 473 -48.52 88.00 -17.85
N THR A 474 -48.56 86.95 -18.68
CA THR A 474 -47.36 86.19 -19.06
C THR A 474 -46.54 87.00 -20.06
N ILE A 475 -45.23 87.07 -19.84
CA ILE A 475 -44.31 87.75 -20.75
C ILE A 475 -43.72 86.72 -21.72
N SER A 476 -43.92 86.94 -23.03
CA SER A 476 -43.37 86.11 -24.09
C SER A 476 -42.84 86.97 -25.26
N PRO A 477 -41.56 86.82 -25.67
CA PRO A 477 -40.56 85.92 -25.08
C PRO A 477 -40.15 86.37 -23.68
N ALA A 478 -39.78 85.41 -22.83
CA ALA A 478 -39.30 85.67 -21.48
C ALA A 478 -38.06 86.57 -21.48
N ILE A 479 -37.95 87.46 -20.50
CA ILE A 479 -36.83 88.39 -20.40
C ILE A 479 -35.75 87.78 -19.52
N ASN A 480 -34.57 87.52 -20.09
CA ASN A 480 -33.43 86.96 -19.38
C ASN A 480 -32.50 88.08 -18.90
N ILE A 481 -32.14 88.06 -17.61
CA ILE A 481 -31.20 89.02 -17.01
C ILE A 481 -30.07 88.25 -16.33
N ASP A 482 -28.87 88.39 -16.87
CA ASP A 482 -27.65 87.83 -16.29
C ASP A 482 -26.91 88.88 -15.45
N ALA A 483 -26.88 88.67 -14.13
CA ALA A 483 -26.15 89.48 -13.16
C ALA A 483 -25.09 88.66 -12.39
N THR A 484 -24.59 87.57 -12.99
CA THR A 484 -23.61 86.64 -12.36
C THR A 484 -22.23 87.27 -12.13
N THR A 485 -21.82 88.17 -13.03
CA THR A 485 -20.51 88.85 -13.01
C THR A 485 -20.58 90.30 -12.54
N GLY A 486 -21.67 91.02 -12.84
CA GLY A 486 -21.88 92.42 -12.43
C GLY A 486 -23.34 92.69 -12.06
N SER A 487 -23.57 93.62 -11.11
CA SER A 487 -24.93 93.91 -10.64
C SER A 487 -25.76 94.65 -11.71
N LYS A 488 -27.04 94.28 -11.86
CA LYS A 488 -27.99 94.95 -12.76
C LYS A 488 -29.17 95.55 -11.99
N ARG A 489 -29.64 96.71 -12.40
CA ARG A 489 -30.88 97.32 -11.87
C ARG A 489 -32.07 96.80 -12.64
N LEU A 490 -33.02 96.22 -11.93
CA LEU A 490 -34.35 95.93 -12.43
C LEU A 490 -35.29 97.05 -12.00
N GLU A 491 -35.93 97.67 -12.98
CA GLU A 491 -36.72 98.88 -12.80
C GLU A 491 -38.06 98.74 -13.54
N VAL A 492 -39.05 99.52 -13.15
CA VAL A 492 -40.29 99.72 -13.90
C VAL A 492 -40.41 101.19 -14.27
N VAL A 493 -40.63 101.45 -15.55
CA VAL A 493 -40.87 102.80 -16.08
C VAL A 493 -42.38 103.03 -16.15
N VAL A 494 -42.85 104.08 -15.49
CA VAL A 494 -44.23 104.55 -15.51
C VAL A 494 -44.36 105.71 -16.47
N THR A 495 -45.32 105.62 -17.40
CA THR A 495 -45.65 106.66 -18.37
C THR A 495 -47.17 106.87 -18.45
N GLY A 496 -47.60 108.01 -18.96
CA GLY A 496 -49.03 108.30 -19.15
C GLY A 496 -49.86 108.31 -17.85
N ALA A 497 -49.26 108.61 -16.69
CA ALA A 497 -49.96 108.65 -15.42
C ALA A 497 -51.01 109.77 -15.39
N SER A 498 -52.28 109.40 -15.18
CA SER A 498 -53.43 110.31 -15.11
C SER A 498 -54.29 109.95 -13.91
N GLY A 499 -54.18 110.76 -12.84
CA GLY A 499 -54.85 110.52 -11.56
C GLY A 499 -54.50 109.18 -10.91
N ALA A 500 -53.38 108.56 -11.32
CA ALA A 500 -52.95 107.25 -10.86
C ALA A 500 -52.58 107.28 -9.37
N SER A 501 -53.12 106.37 -8.57
CA SER A 501 -52.73 106.23 -7.17
C SER A 501 -52.52 104.77 -6.75
N ASP A 502 -51.57 104.58 -5.82
CA ASP A 502 -51.27 103.30 -5.17
C ASP A 502 -50.99 102.17 -6.17
N LEU A 503 -49.91 102.32 -6.94
CA LEU A 503 -49.48 101.32 -7.92
C LEU A 503 -48.88 100.11 -7.21
N GLU A 504 -49.36 98.92 -7.54
CA GLU A 504 -48.82 97.64 -7.11
C GLU A 504 -48.41 96.83 -8.34
N ILE A 505 -47.19 96.29 -8.35
CA ILE A 505 -46.70 95.41 -9.40
C ILE A 505 -45.96 94.22 -8.77
N GLY A 506 -46.19 93.03 -9.29
CA GLY A 506 -45.41 91.84 -8.99
C GLY A 506 -44.72 91.33 -10.25
N ILE A 507 -43.40 91.14 -10.21
CA ILE A 507 -42.64 90.55 -11.32
C ILE A 507 -42.38 89.09 -11.00
N GLY A 508 -43.02 88.17 -11.73
CA GLY A 508 -42.80 86.74 -11.61
C GLY A 508 -41.53 86.33 -12.34
N CYS A 509 -40.55 85.79 -11.62
CA CYS A 509 -39.29 85.34 -12.19
C CYS A 509 -38.80 84.02 -11.60
N VAL A 510 -37.93 83.33 -12.34
CA VAL A 510 -37.21 82.15 -11.87
C VAL A 510 -35.73 82.44 -11.77
N THR A 511 -35.07 81.85 -10.76
CA THR A 511 -33.61 81.87 -10.64
C THR A 511 -33.04 80.64 -11.33
N GLU A 512 -32.10 80.86 -12.24
CA GLU A 512 -31.35 79.81 -12.93
C GLU A 512 -30.00 79.61 -12.23
N ASP A 513 -29.45 78.38 -12.31
CA ASP A 513 -28.12 78.08 -11.75
C ASP A 513 -27.04 78.95 -12.40
N THR A 514 -26.02 79.33 -11.61
CA THR A 514 -24.94 80.25 -12.01
C THR A 514 -23.76 79.56 -12.67
#